data_AF-A0A126ZZ20-F1
#
_entry.id   AF-A0A126ZZ20-F1
#
_cell.length_a   1.000
_cell.length_b   1.000
_cell.length_c   1.000
_cell.angle_alpha   90.00
_cell.angle_beta   90.00
_cell.angle_gamma   90.00
#
_symmetry.space_group_name_H-M   'P 1'
#
loop_
_entity.id
_entity.type
_entity.pdbx_description
1 polymer ?
#
loop_
_entity_poly.entity_id
_entity_poly.type
_entity_poly.pdbx_seq_one_letter_code
_entity_poly.pdbx_strand_id
1 'polypeptide(L)'
;MQITLRYYAAAQAAAGRAEESLSAPDGASLADALEAALAVVRVPVSAGPGAPPLAEVLRRCSFLVNEVAVRDRARVLADGDVVDVLPPFAGG
;
A
#
# COMPACT_ATOMS: atom_id res chain seq x y z
N MET A 1 4.00 -13.11 -10.53
CA MET A 1 3.16 -13.32 -9.33
C MET A 1 2.09 -12.23 -9.14
N GLN A 2 1.05 -12.53 -8.35
CA GLN A 2 -0.07 -11.66 -8.02
C GLN A 2 -0.03 -11.32 -6.52
N ILE A 3 -0.08 -10.03 -6.19
CA ILE A 3 -0.01 -9.51 -4.82
C ILE A 3 -1.26 -8.68 -4.55
N THR A 4 -1.85 -8.81 -3.37
CA THR A 4 -3.03 -8.01 -2.98
C THR A 4 -2.62 -6.95 -1.99
N LEU A 5 -2.86 -5.67 -2.30
CA LEU A 5 -2.67 -4.55 -1.37
C LEU A 5 -4.01 -4.14 -0.78
N ARG A 6 -4.08 -4.04 0.53
CA ARG A 6 -5.26 -3.58 1.28
C ARG A 6 -4.95 -2.26 1.96
N TYR A 7 -5.69 -1.23 1.65
CA TYR A 7 -5.49 0.11 2.19
C TYR A 7 -6.51 0.42 3.28
N TYR A 8 -6.03 1.07 4.33
CA TYR A 8 -6.86 1.46 5.47
C TYR A 8 -6.81 2.98 5.67
N ALA A 9 -7.89 3.55 6.21
CA ALA A 9 -7.98 4.94 6.62
C ALA A 9 -7.45 5.95 5.57
N ALA A 10 -6.45 6.75 5.91
CA ALA A 10 -5.86 7.75 5.02
C ALA A 10 -5.24 7.13 3.74
N ALA A 11 -4.72 5.90 3.81
CA ALA A 11 -4.19 5.23 2.64
C ALA A 11 -5.31 4.83 1.69
N GLN A 12 -6.47 4.39 2.21
CA GLN A 12 -7.64 4.09 1.38
C GLN A 12 -8.18 5.34 0.68
N ALA A 13 -8.28 6.46 1.41
CA ALA A 13 -8.70 7.73 0.85
C ALA A 13 -7.75 8.21 -0.28
N ALA A 14 -6.43 8.10 -0.05
CA ALA A 14 -5.44 8.47 -1.06
C ALA A 14 -5.37 7.48 -2.24
N ALA A 15 -5.60 6.19 -1.98
CA ALA A 15 -5.62 5.14 -3.00
C ALA A 15 -6.90 5.14 -3.84
N GLY A 16 -8.00 5.68 -3.31
CA GLY A 16 -9.33 5.68 -3.90
C GLY A 16 -10.07 4.34 -3.84
N ARG A 17 -9.48 3.33 -3.17
CA ARG A 17 -9.98 1.96 -3.08
C ARG A 17 -9.45 1.27 -1.83
N ALA A 18 -10.23 0.33 -1.31
CA ALA A 18 -9.87 -0.46 -0.13
C ALA A 18 -8.88 -1.58 -0.46
N GLU A 19 -8.92 -2.11 -1.68
CA GLU A 19 -8.12 -3.25 -2.09
C GLU A 19 -7.71 -3.11 -3.55
N GLU A 20 -6.53 -3.61 -3.90
CA GLU A 20 -6.11 -3.80 -5.28
C GLU A 20 -5.19 -5.01 -5.47
N SER A 21 -5.35 -5.71 -6.58
CA SER A 21 -4.42 -6.75 -7.00
C SER A 21 -3.40 -6.17 -7.98
N LEU A 22 -2.12 -6.42 -7.71
CA LEU A 22 -0.99 -6.02 -8.55
C LEU A 22 -0.32 -7.26 -9.13
N SER A 23 0.09 -7.15 -10.39
CA SER A 23 0.99 -8.13 -11.00
C SER A 23 2.43 -7.64 -10.81
N ALA A 24 3.26 -8.47 -10.18
CA ALA A 24 4.67 -8.21 -9.94
C ALA A 24 5.53 -9.34 -10.53
N PRO A 25 6.79 -9.07 -10.93
CA PRO A 25 7.73 -10.11 -11.31
C PRO A 25 8.03 -11.02 -10.11
N ASP A 26 8.42 -12.26 -10.37
CA ASP A 26 8.74 -13.20 -9.29
C ASP A 26 9.95 -12.69 -8.50
N GLY A 27 9.86 -12.77 -7.17
CA GLY A 27 10.90 -12.24 -6.28
C GLY A 27 10.82 -10.72 -6.06
N ALA A 28 9.77 -10.03 -6.52
CA ALA A 28 9.59 -8.62 -6.22
C ALA A 28 9.51 -8.36 -4.71
N SER A 29 10.06 -7.24 -4.29
CA SER A 29 10.04 -6.80 -2.90
C SER A 29 8.74 -6.06 -2.54
N LEU A 30 8.54 -5.85 -1.25
CA LEU A 30 7.50 -4.95 -0.75
C LEU A 30 7.65 -3.54 -1.36
N ALA A 31 8.87 -3.03 -1.53
CA ALA A 31 9.11 -1.74 -2.19
C ALA A 31 8.59 -1.74 -3.63
N ASP A 32 8.89 -2.79 -4.40
CA ASP A 32 8.44 -2.91 -5.80
C ASP A 32 6.92 -2.95 -5.91
N ALA A 33 6.25 -3.67 -5.00
CA ALA A 33 4.79 -3.70 -4.95
C ALA A 33 4.18 -2.32 -4.64
N LEU A 34 4.80 -1.55 -3.74
CA LEU A 34 4.37 -0.18 -3.43
C LEU A 34 4.61 0.78 -4.60
N GLU A 35 5.75 0.66 -5.30
CA GLU A 35 6.03 1.44 -6.52
C GLU A 35 5.05 1.10 -7.65
N ALA A 36 4.74 -0.18 -7.85
CA ALA A 36 3.73 -0.62 -8.80
C ALA A 36 2.36 -0.01 -8.47
N ALA A 37 1.98 0.04 -7.19
CA ALA A 37 0.81 0.77 -6.74
C ALA A 37 0.87 2.26 -7.11
N LEU A 38 1.99 2.95 -6.85
CA LEU A 38 2.14 4.37 -7.17
C LEU A 38 2.06 4.66 -8.68
N ALA A 39 2.47 3.71 -9.51
CA ALA A 39 2.40 3.82 -10.98
C ALA A 39 0.98 3.65 -11.54
N VAL A 40 0.06 3.03 -10.78
CA VAL A 40 -1.35 2.94 -11.20
C VAL A 40 -1.95 4.35 -11.21
N VAL A 41 -2.51 4.77 -12.35
CA VAL A 41 -3.25 6.05 -12.46
C VAL A 41 -4.49 5.97 -11.58
N ARG A 42 -4.57 6.84 -10.57
CA ARG A 42 -5.66 6.88 -9.59
C ARG A 42 -6.37 8.23 -9.67
N VAL A 43 -7.69 8.22 -9.56
CA VAL A 43 -8.44 9.43 -9.21
C VAL A 43 -8.56 9.43 -7.68
N PRO A 44 -7.95 10.38 -6.96
CA PRO A 44 -8.07 10.45 -5.51
C PRO A 44 -9.56 10.65 -5.16
N VAL A 45 -10.12 9.71 -4.40
CA VAL A 45 -11.52 9.81 -3.94
C VAL A 45 -11.52 10.76 -2.75
N SER A 46 -11.72 12.04 -3.05
CA SER A 46 -12.11 13.09 -2.10
C SER A 46 -11.48 12.98 -0.71
N ALA A 47 -10.15 13.05 -0.64
CA ALA A 47 -9.48 13.22 0.65
C ALA A 47 -9.57 14.69 1.16
N GLY A 48 -10.34 15.53 0.48
CA GLY A 48 -10.51 16.96 0.78
C GLY A 48 -9.35 17.81 0.26
N PRO A 49 -9.53 19.14 0.17
CA PRO A 49 -8.41 20.04 -0.12
C PRO A 49 -7.34 19.89 0.97
N GLY A 50 -6.13 19.45 0.60
CA GLY A 50 -4.99 19.34 1.50
C GLY A 50 -4.60 17.93 1.96
N ALA A 51 -5.29 16.87 1.50
CA ALA A 51 -4.82 15.53 1.78
C ALA A 51 -3.50 15.20 1.08
N PRO A 52 -2.56 14.53 1.78
CA PRO A 52 -1.28 14.16 1.21
C PRO A 52 -1.45 13.13 0.08
N PRO A 53 -0.62 13.19 -0.97
CA PRO A 53 -0.62 12.18 -2.02
C PRO A 53 -0.27 10.79 -1.46
N LEU A 54 -0.72 9.72 -2.12
CA LEU A 54 -0.49 8.34 -1.69
C LEU A 54 0.99 8.07 -1.38
N ALA A 55 1.91 8.57 -2.22
CA ALA A 55 3.35 8.47 -1.99
C ALA A 55 3.81 9.01 -0.63
N GLU A 56 3.21 10.10 -0.14
CA GLU A 56 3.52 10.65 1.18
C GLU A 56 2.88 9.83 2.30
N VAL A 57 1.65 9.35 2.11
CA VAL A 57 0.98 8.46 3.06
C VAL A 57 1.81 7.17 3.26
N LEU A 58 2.24 6.52 2.17
CA LEU A 58 3.04 5.29 2.19
C LEU A 58 4.40 5.45 2.89
N ARG A 59 4.96 6.66 2.97
CA ARG A 59 6.20 6.90 3.73
C ARG A 59 6.00 6.80 5.24
N ARG A 60 4.78 7.08 5.72
CA ARG A 60 4.44 7.05 7.15
C ARG A 60 3.72 5.76 7.57
N CYS A 61 3.21 4.98 6.62
CA CYS A 61 2.53 3.72 6.88
C CYS A 61 3.45 2.64 7.44
N SER A 62 2.86 1.78 8.25
CA SER A 62 3.35 0.43 8.56
C SER A 62 2.73 -0.57 7.59
N PHE A 63 3.43 -1.69 7.37
CA PHE A 63 2.98 -2.74 6.46
C PHE A 63 2.86 -4.07 7.18
N LEU A 64 1.81 -4.81 6.89
CA LEU A 64 1.71 -6.22 7.25
C LEU A 64 1.78 -7.04 5.97
N VAL A 65 2.57 -8.12 5.95
CA VAL A 65 2.53 -9.13 4.89
C VAL A 65 1.93 -10.38 5.50
N ASN A 66 0.77 -10.80 5.01
CA ASN A 66 -0.02 -11.90 5.57
C ASN A 66 -0.20 -11.76 7.09
N GLU A 67 -0.67 -10.59 7.53
CA GLU A 67 -0.90 -10.25 8.95
C GLU A 67 0.37 -10.13 9.80
N VAL A 68 1.56 -10.32 9.23
CA VAL A 68 2.84 -10.19 9.93
C VAL A 68 3.46 -8.82 9.68
N ALA A 69 3.80 -8.09 10.73
CA ALA A 69 4.40 -6.77 10.61
C ALA A 69 5.77 -6.82 9.93
N VAL A 70 5.90 -6.09 8.81
CA VAL A 70 7.13 -5.97 8.03
C VAL A 70 7.62 -4.53 8.07
N ARG A 71 8.83 -4.35 8.57
CA ARG A 71 9.54 -3.07 8.54
C ARG A 71 10.52 -2.96 7.38
N ASP A 72 11.06 -4.09 6.95
CA ASP A 72 12.01 -4.15 5.86
C ASP A 72 11.28 -4.14 4.51
N ARG A 73 11.43 -3.05 3.76
CA ARG A 73 10.83 -2.91 2.43
C ARG A 73 11.53 -3.77 1.36
N ALA A 74 12.72 -4.29 1.64
CA ALA A 74 13.42 -5.24 0.77
C ALA A 74 12.91 -6.68 0.95
N ARG A 75 11.96 -6.93 1.87
CA ARG A 75 11.32 -8.24 2.02
C ARG A 75 10.71 -8.68 0.69
N VAL A 76 11.22 -9.79 0.17
CA VAL A 76 10.69 -10.46 -1.03
C VAL A 76 9.27 -10.97 -0.73
N LEU A 77 8.35 -10.76 -1.66
CA LEU A 77 6.99 -11.26 -1.59
C LEU A 77 6.86 -12.56 -2.41
N ALA A 78 5.88 -13.37 -2.05
CA ALA A 78 5.47 -14.56 -2.76
C ALA A 78 4.15 -14.35 -3.51
N ASP A 79 3.86 -15.23 -4.46
CA ASP A 79 2.58 -15.26 -5.15
C ASP A 79 1.42 -15.48 -4.18
N GLY A 80 0.40 -14.63 -4.27
CA GLY A 80 -0.75 -14.62 -3.39
C GLY A 80 -0.57 -13.87 -2.07
N ASP A 81 0.59 -13.25 -1.81
CA ASP A 81 0.80 -12.47 -0.59
C ASP A 81 -0.16 -11.28 -0.51
N VAL A 82 -0.64 -11.03 0.71
CA VAL A 82 -1.51 -9.91 1.04
C VAL A 82 -0.72 -8.89 1.85
N VAL A 83 -0.72 -7.64 1.40
CA VAL A 83 -0.03 -6.52 2.03
C VAL A 83 -1.05 -5.53 2.58
N ASP A 84 -1.18 -5.45 3.90
CA ASP A 84 -1.99 -4.42 4.56
C ASP A 84 -1.17 -3.14 4.74
N VAL A 85 -1.69 -2.02 4.25
CA VAL A 85 -1.11 -0.69 4.33
C VAL A 85 -1.82 0.08 5.43
N LEU A 86 -1.13 0.26 6.56
CA LEU A 86 -1.68 0.85 7.77
C LEU A 86 -1.04 2.23 8.01
N PRO A 87 -1.74 3.34 7.70
CA PRO A 87 -1.30 4.65 8.14
C PRO A 87 -1.13 4.69 9.65
N PRO A 88 -0.25 5.56 10.18
CA PRO A 88 -0.22 5.80 11.61
C PRO A 88 -1.61 6.24 12.03
N PHE A 89 -2.18 5.58 13.04
CA PHE A 89 -3.45 5.97 13.60
C PHE A 89 -3.35 7.45 14.00
N ALA A 90 -4.18 8.31 13.41
CA ALA A 90 -4.45 9.64 13.93
C ALA A 90 -5.40 9.51 15.15
N GLY A 91 -5.08 8.61 16.07
CA GLY A 91 -5.77 8.47 17.34
C GLY A 91 -5.25 9.55 18.28
N GLY A 92 -5.97 10.67 18.33
CA GLY A 92 -5.99 11.56 19.48
C GLY A 92 -7.04 11.08 20.47
#